data_AF-A0A3B8RRB0-F1
#
_entry.id   AF-A0A3B8RRB0-F1
#
_cell.length_a   1.000
_cell.length_b   1.000
_cell.length_c   1.000
_cell.angle_alpha   90.00
_cell.angle_beta   90.00
_cell.angle_gamma   90.00
#
_symmetry.space_group_name_H-M   'P 1'
#
loop_
_entity.id
_entity.type
_entity.pdbx_description
1 polymer ?
#
loop_
_entity_poly.entity_id
_entity_poly.type
_entity_poly.pdbx_seq_one_letter_code
_entity_poly.pdbx_strand_id
1 'polypeptide(L)' 'MFGLNFFKWKFKPNNSFLIYCHHGSRSFYACTYLLQQGFKEIYNWEGRIDAWLKKLINQF' A
#
# COMPACT_ATOMS: atom_id res chain seq x y z
N MET A 1 -26.62 -13.63 -15.85
CA MET A 1 -25.31 -13.41 -16.49
C MET A 1 -24.99 -11.92 -16.45
N PHE A 2 -24.52 -11.40 -15.31
CA PHE A 2 -24.02 -10.03 -15.22
C PHE A 2 -22.49 -10.10 -15.30
N GLY A 3 -21.96 -9.74 -16.46
CA GLY A 3 -20.52 -9.60 -16.67
C GLY A 3 -20.00 -8.41 -15.87
N LEU A 4 -19.63 -8.66 -14.62
CA LEU A 4 -18.76 -7.76 -13.88
C LEU A 4 -17.41 -7.82 -14.59
N ASN A 5 -17.10 -6.80 -15.38
CA ASN A 5 -15.73 -6.50 -15.75
C ASN A 5 -14.99 -6.12 -14.46
N PHE A 6 -14.57 -7.14 -13.72
CA PHE A 6 -13.64 -7.02 -12.63
C PHE A 6 -12.44 -6.27 -13.17
N PHE A 7 -12.20 -5.06 -12.66
CA PHE A 7 -10.95 -4.34 -12.85
C PHE A 7 -9.79 -5.32 -12.59
N LYS A 8 -9.24 -5.89 -13.66
CA LYS A 8 -8.14 -6.85 -13.55
C LYS A 8 -6.88 -6.02 -13.37
N TRP A 9 -6.67 -5.55 -12.14
CA TRP A 9 -5.42 -4.93 -11.75
C TRP A 9 -4.30 -5.91 -12.07
N LYS A 10 -3.45 -5.56 -13.04
CA LYS A 10 -2.31 -6.38 -13.42
C LYS A 10 -1.20 -6.17 -12.38
N PHE A 11 -1.36 -6.81 -11.23
CA PHE A 11 -0.29 -6.96 -10.24
C PHE A 11 0.75 -7.93 -10.78
N LYS A 12 1.89 -7.40 -11.25
CA LYS A 12 3.04 -8.21 -11.64
C LYS A 12 4.10 -8.13 -10.55
N PRO A 13 4.85 -9.21 -10.27
CA PRO A 13 5.93 -9.22 -9.28
C PRO A 13 7.04 -8.19 -9.51
N ASN A 14 7.20 -7.71 -10.75
CA ASN A 14 8.20 -6.70 -11.12
C ASN A 14 7.69 -5.25 -11.02
N ASN A 15 6.45 -5.03 -10.58
CA ASN A 15 5.98 -3.67 -10.32
C ASN A 15 6.46 -3.22 -8.93
N SER A 16 6.74 -1.93 -8.81
CA SER A 16 6.96 -1.28 -7.51
C SER A 16 5.63 -0.96 -6.83
N PHE A 17 5.53 -1.22 -5.54
CA PHE A 17 4.33 -0.96 -4.73
C PHE A 17 4.66 -0.12 -3.51
N LEU A 18 4.00 1.03 -3.38
CA LEU A 18 3.93 1.79 -2.13
C LEU A 18 2.64 1.40 -1.40
N ILE A 19 2.78 0.81 -0.21
CA ILE A 19 1.67 0.34 0.60
C ILE A 19 1.59 1.18 1.86
N TYR A 20 0.39 1.64 2.19
CA TYR A 20 0.16 2.47 3.36
C TYR A 20 -1.19 2.13 4.01
N CYS A 21 -1.32 2.51 5.27
CA CYS A 21 -2.60 2.48 5.98
C CYS A 21 -2.64 3.63 6.99
N HIS A 22 -3.72 3.70 7.78
CA HIS A 22 -3.90 4.77 8.77
C HIS A 22 -2.75 4.83 9.80
N HIS A 23 -2.40 3.69 10.39
CA HIS A 23 -1.45 3.58 11.52
C HIS A 23 -0.24 2.68 11.24
N GLY A 24 0.06 2.34 9.99
CA GLY A 24 1.24 1.53 9.60
C GLY A 24 1.20 0.01 9.90
N SER A 25 0.39 -0.47 10.85
CA SER A 25 0.35 -1.89 11.22
C SER A 25 -0.17 -2.81 10.11
N ARG A 26 -1.26 -2.42 9.44
CA ARG A 26 -1.86 -3.21 8.35
C ARG A 26 -0.99 -3.22 7.10
N SER A 27 -0.39 -2.08 6.76
CA SER A 27 0.54 -1.99 5.63
C SER A 27 1.81 -2.80 5.89
N PHE A 28 2.29 -2.84 7.14
CA PHE A 28 3.41 -3.71 7.50
C PHE A 28 3.11 -5.18 7.20
N TYR A 29 2.00 -5.74 7.72
CA TYR A 29 1.64 -7.13 7.44
C TYR A 29 1.44 -7.40 5.95
N ALA A 30 0.82 -6.47 5.22
CA ALA A 30 0.64 -6.61 3.76
C ALA A 30 2.00 -6.63 3.02
N CYS A 31 2.94 -5.76 3.39
CA CYS A 31 4.28 -5.78 2.82
C CYS A 31 4.99 -7.10 3.10
N THR A 32 4.97 -7.58 4.35
CA THR A 32 5.57 -8.87 4.73
C THR A 32 4.99 -10.02 3.92
N TYR A 33 3.66 -10.06 3.77
CA TYR A 33 2.99 -11.08 2.97
C TYR A 33 3.43 -11.05 1.50
N LEU A 34 3.47 -9.88 0.86
CA LEU A 34 3.87 -9.76 -0.55
C LEU A 34 5.35 -10.10 -0.79
N LEU A 35 6.23 -9.75 0.15
CA LEU A 35 7.63 -10.18 0.11
C LEU A 35 7.72 -11.72 0.14
N GLN A 36 6.92 -12.39 0.98
CA GLN A 36 6.84 -13.86 1.02
C GLN A 36 6.30 -14.47 -0.28
N GLN A 37 5.47 -13.74 -1.04
CA GLN A 37 4.97 -14.17 -2.36
C GLN A 37 5.97 -13.89 -3.51
N GLY A 38 7.16 -13.36 -3.22
CA GLY A 38 8.22 -13.14 -4.22
C GLY A 38 8.15 -11.78 -4.93
N PHE A 39 7.33 -10.84 -4.46
CA PHE A 39 7.43 -9.45 -4.89
C PHE A 39 8.71 -8.83 -4.33
N LYS A 40 9.37 -7.98 -5.12
CA LYS A 40 10.71 -7.46 -4.78
C LYS A 40 10.72 -5.99 -4.39
N GLU A 41 9.91 -5.18 -5.08
CA GLU A 41 9.89 -3.73 -4.90
C GLU A 41 8.68 -3.30 -4.07
N ILE A 42 8.70 -3.65 -2.78
CA ILE A 42 7.62 -3.33 -1.84
C ILE A 42 8.11 -2.31 -0.82
N TYR A 43 7.42 -1.17 -0.72
CA TYR A 43 7.74 -0.07 0.19
C TYR A 43 6.58 0.17 1.14
N ASN A 44 6.86 0.18 2.45
CA ASN A 44 5.88 0.61 3.45
C ASN A 44 6.08 2.11 3.69
N TRP A 45 5.01 2.91 3.55
CA TRP A 45 5.13 4.35 3.71
C TRP A 45 5.40 4.74 5.17
N GLU A 46 6.59 5.28 5.41
CA GLU A 46 7.00 5.84 6.69
C GLU A 46 6.23 7.15 6.98
N GLY A 47 5.59 7.23 8.15
CA GLY A 47 4.75 8.36 8.56
C GLY A 47 3.27 8.03 8.66
N ARG A 48 2.74 7.13 7.80
CA ARG A 48 1.32 6.75 7.81
C ARG A 48 0.42 7.96 7.47
N ILE A 49 -0.89 7.73 7.28
CA ILE A 49 -1.82 8.81 6.93
C ILE A 49 -1.86 9.87 8.04
N ASP A 50 -1.83 9.44 9.30
CA ASP A 50 -1.92 10.36 10.45
C ASP A 50 -0.76 11.35 10.55
N ALA A 51 0.49 10.93 10.34
CA ALA A 51 1.60 11.88 10.42
C ALA A 51 1.59 12.85 9.24
N TRP A 52 1.13 12.41 8.06
CA TRP A 52 0.98 13.29 6.91
C TRP A 52 -0.09 14.35 7.15
N LEU A 53 -1.25 13.96 7.69
CA LEU A 53 -2.32 14.90 8.05
C LEU A 53 -1.87 15.88 9.14
N LYS A 54 -1.17 15.42 10.19
CA LYS A 54 -0.59 16.30 11.21
C LYS A 54 0.35 17.33 10.60
N LYS A 55 1.22 16.92 9.66
CA LYS A 55 2.14 17.83 8.98
C LYS A 55 1.40 18.86 8.14
N LEU A 56 0.34 18.47 7.44
CA LEU A 56 -0.49 19.41 6.66
C LEU A 56 -1.22 20.41 7.54
N ILE A 57 -1.86 19.94 8.61
CA ILE A 57 -2.64 20.80 9.51
C ILE A 57 -1.73 21.80 10.22
N ASN A 58 -0.55 21.37 10.67
CA ASN A 58 0.40 22.25 11.36
C ASN A 58 1.17 23.21 10.42
N GLN A 59 0.86 23.21 9.11
CA GLN A 59 1.42 24.15 8.13
C GLN A 59 0.46 25.30 7.79
N PHE A 60 -0.75 25.30 8.33
CA PHE A 60 -1.73 26.39 8.28
C PHE A 60 -1.92 26.98 9.68
#